data_AF-A0A9W9AY66-F1
#
_entry.id   AF-A0A9W9AY66-F1
#
_cell.length_a   1.000
_cell.length_b   1.000
_cell.length_c   1.000
_cell.angle_alpha   90.00
_cell.angle_beta   90.00
_cell.angle_gamma   90.00
#
_symmetry.space_group_name_H-M   'P 1'
#
loop_
_entity.id
_entity.type
_entity.pdbx_description
1 polymer ?
#
loop_
_entity_poly.entity_id
_entity_poly.type
_entity_poly.pdbx_seq_one_letter_code
_entity_poly.pdbx_strand_id
1 'polypeptide(L)'
;MLGCRFMLKISRALCRAKDNNLPFGGINIIFAGDFAQLAPIREQRLFSFINTARVGTSYGQEIVFGKLLWLSVKTVVLLTQVMRQSGLENEQFVGLLSWLRTVQPNWSDAKWQNTPTIVSDNRVKDMINERSTAAFARRTGKPLYWYYASDTRGGKPVNDISLQSFLENMDSGQTNQRLG
;
A
#
# COMPACT_ATOMS: atom_id res chain seq x y z
N MET A 1 -1.19 -4.52 -3.24
CA MET A 1 -0.90 -5.16 -4.54
C MET A 1 -0.28 -6.52 -4.35
N LEU A 2 -0.54 -7.39 -5.31
CA LEU A 2 -0.12 -8.78 -5.28
C LEU A 2 1.14 -8.97 -6.14
N GLY A 3 2.19 -9.51 -5.55
CA GLY A 3 3.39 -9.96 -6.27
C GLY A 3 3.37 -11.47 -6.52
N CYS A 4 4.25 -11.95 -7.40
CA CYS A 4 4.31 -13.36 -7.79
C CYS A 4 4.55 -14.30 -6.59
N ARG A 5 5.48 -13.94 -5.70
CA ARG A 5 5.79 -14.80 -4.54
C ARG A 5 4.65 -14.82 -3.55
N PHE A 6 4.01 -13.67 -3.30
CA PHE A 6 2.84 -13.64 -2.43
C PHE A 6 1.67 -14.46 -3.01
N MET A 7 1.43 -14.40 -4.33
CA MET A 7 0.44 -15.27 -4.99
C MET A 7 0.73 -16.76 -4.78
N LEU A 8 1.99 -17.18 -4.91
CA LEU A 8 2.38 -18.57 -4.64
C LEU A 8 2.16 -18.97 -3.18
N LYS A 9 2.47 -18.07 -2.22
CA LYS A 9 2.21 -18.31 -0.79
C LYS A 9 0.73 -18.55 -0.52
N ILE A 10 -0.14 -17.75 -1.13
CA ILE A 10 -1.60 -17.93 -1.02
C ILE A 10 -2.00 -19.31 -1.57
N SER A 11 -1.55 -19.66 -2.78
CA SER A 11 -1.88 -20.97 -3.36
C SER A 11 -1.39 -22.12 -2.46
N ARG A 12 -0.15 -22.08 -1.98
CA ARG A 12 0.40 -23.12 -1.09
C ARG A 12 -0.38 -23.24 0.22
N ALA A 13 -0.76 -22.11 0.82
CA ALA A 13 -1.56 -22.10 2.04
C ALA A 13 -2.93 -22.76 1.81
N LEU A 14 -3.59 -22.45 0.69
CA LEU A 14 -4.88 -23.04 0.33
C LEU A 14 -4.74 -24.53 0.00
N CYS A 15 -3.71 -24.94 -0.72
CA CYS A 15 -3.45 -26.36 -1.00
C CYS A 15 -3.32 -27.16 0.29
N ARG A 16 -2.56 -26.66 1.27
CA ARG A 16 -2.42 -27.29 2.59
C ARG A 16 -3.73 -27.33 3.36
N ALA A 17 -4.47 -26.22 3.38
CA ALA A 17 -5.73 -26.12 4.11
C ALA A 17 -6.83 -27.04 3.52
N LYS A 18 -6.78 -27.31 2.22
CA LYS A 18 -7.77 -28.11 1.50
C LYS A 18 -7.32 -29.55 1.23
N ASP A 19 -6.11 -29.92 1.66
CA ASP A 19 -5.42 -31.16 1.30
C ASP A 19 -5.54 -31.47 -0.21
N ASN A 20 -5.30 -30.45 -1.02
CA ASN A 20 -5.52 -30.51 -2.47
C ASN A 20 -4.39 -29.79 -3.21
N ASN A 21 -3.69 -30.50 -4.09
CA ASN A 21 -2.54 -29.99 -4.82
C ASN A 21 -2.90 -29.21 -6.10
N LEU A 22 -4.19 -29.08 -6.44
CA LEU A 22 -4.63 -28.20 -7.52
C LEU A 22 -4.30 -26.73 -7.19
N PRO A 23 -4.12 -25.86 -8.20
CA PRO A 23 -3.95 -24.42 -7.99
C PRO A 23 -4.97 -23.87 -7.00
N PHE A 24 -4.48 -23.10 -6.02
CA PHE A 24 -5.30 -22.54 -4.94
C PHE A 24 -6.10 -23.57 -4.13
N GLY A 25 -5.64 -24.82 -4.05
CA GLY A 25 -6.37 -25.88 -3.34
C GLY A 25 -7.69 -26.27 -4.00
N GLY A 26 -7.82 -26.03 -5.31
CA GLY A 26 -9.01 -26.35 -6.08
C GLY A 26 -10.20 -25.42 -5.86
N ILE A 27 -10.00 -24.27 -5.22
CA ILE A 27 -11.07 -23.29 -5.01
C ILE A 27 -11.15 -22.29 -6.17
N ASN A 28 -12.35 -21.79 -6.43
CA ASN A 28 -12.55 -20.71 -7.39
C ASN A 28 -12.00 -19.39 -6.83
N ILE A 29 -11.12 -18.73 -7.58
CA ILE A 29 -10.52 -17.45 -7.20
C ILE A 29 -11.03 -16.35 -8.13
N ILE A 30 -11.48 -15.25 -7.55
CA ILE A 30 -11.79 -14.01 -8.26
C ILE A 30 -10.72 -12.98 -7.90
N PHE A 31 -10.03 -12.47 -8.91
CA PHE A 31 -9.13 -11.33 -8.77
C PHE A 31 -9.85 -10.06 -9.19
N ALA A 32 -9.81 -9.04 -8.34
CA ALA A 32 -10.33 -7.71 -8.65
C ALA A 32 -9.27 -6.66 -8.29
N GLY A 33 -9.02 -5.73 -9.22
CA GLY A 33 -8.03 -4.68 -9.04
C GLY A 33 -7.74 -3.93 -10.33
N ASP A 34 -6.83 -2.95 -10.23
CA ASP A 34 -6.39 -2.12 -11.35
C ASP A 34 -4.85 -2.15 -11.43
N PHE A 35 -4.32 -2.50 -12.60
CA PHE A 35 -2.87 -2.60 -12.85
C PHE A 35 -2.20 -1.24 -13.06
N ALA A 36 -2.97 -0.17 -13.26
CA ALA A 36 -2.46 1.20 -13.31
C ALA A 36 -2.23 1.80 -11.91
N GLN A 37 -2.54 1.07 -10.84
CA GLN A 37 -2.14 1.43 -9.48
C GLN A 37 -0.62 1.29 -9.30
N LEU A 38 -0.12 1.46 -8.08
CA LEU A 38 1.30 1.34 -7.77
C LEU A 38 1.86 -0.05 -8.19
N ALA A 39 3.10 -0.39 -7.87
CA ALA A 39 3.61 -1.76 -8.04
C ALA A 39 3.71 -2.48 -6.68
N PRO A 40 3.62 -3.82 -6.62
CA PRO A 40 3.92 -4.53 -5.40
C PRO A 40 5.33 -4.14 -4.90
N ILE A 41 5.42 -3.79 -3.62
CA ILE A 41 6.65 -3.28 -3.01
C ILE A 41 7.65 -4.43 -2.88
N ARG A 42 8.87 -4.24 -3.42
CA ARG A 42 9.99 -5.22 -3.36
C ARG A 42 9.64 -6.63 -3.89
N GLU A 43 8.60 -6.76 -4.71
CA GLU A 43 8.21 -8.03 -5.35
C GLU A 43 8.03 -7.88 -6.87
N GLN A 44 8.17 -8.99 -7.59
CA GLN A 44 7.92 -9.02 -9.02
C GLN A 44 6.41 -8.93 -9.31
N ARG A 45 6.06 -8.07 -10.27
CA ARG A 45 4.66 -7.80 -10.67
C ARG A 45 4.09 -9.00 -11.41
N LEU A 46 2.82 -9.32 -11.16
CA LEU A 46 2.11 -10.41 -11.85
C LEU A 46 2.05 -10.22 -13.36
N PHE A 47 2.00 -8.97 -13.83
CA PHE A 47 1.89 -8.61 -15.24
C PHE A 47 3.24 -8.32 -15.93
N SER A 48 4.38 -8.50 -15.24
CA SER A 48 5.70 -8.35 -15.90
C SER A 48 6.04 -9.58 -16.73
N PHE A 49 6.98 -9.47 -17.67
CA PHE A 49 7.49 -10.63 -18.40
C PHE A 49 8.08 -11.69 -17.44
N ILE A 50 8.02 -12.97 -17.86
CA ILE A 50 8.71 -14.05 -17.15
C ILE A 50 10.21 -13.80 -17.30
N ASN A 51 10.91 -13.71 -16.17
CA ASN A 51 12.37 -13.64 -16.15
C ASN A 51 12.91 -14.98 -15.64
N THR A 52 13.60 -15.72 -16.50
CA THR A 52 14.16 -17.04 -16.18
C THR A 52 15.61 -17.00 -15.70
N ALA A 53 16.25 -15.82 -15.68
CA ALA A 53 17.68 -15.67 -15.39
C ALA A 53 18.10 -16.20 -14.00
N ARG A 54 17.15 -16.30 -13.05
CA ARG A 54 17.40 -16.77 -11.68
C ARG A 54 16.64 -18.06 -11.31
N VAL A 55 16.14 -18.82 -12.29
CA VAL A 55 15.35 -20.05 -12.05
C VAL A 55 16.14 -21.15 -11.33
N GLY A 56 17.48 -21.11 -11.35
CA GLY A 56 18.31 -22.00 -10.54
C GLY A 56 18.20 -21.76 -9.03
N THR A 57 17.58 -20.67 -8.59
CA THR A 57 17.41 -20.33 -7.16
C THR A 57 15.99 -20.59 -6.69
N SER A 58 15.81 -20.96 -5.42
CA SER A 58 14.48 -21.11 -4.81
C SER A 58 13.63 -19.84 -4.97
N TYR A 59 14.25 -18.67 -4.79
CA TYR A 59 13.61 -17.37 -4.98
C TYR A 59 13.07 -17.19 -6.42
N GLY A 60 13.88 -17.49 -7.44
CA GLY A 60 13.47 -17.39 -8.83
C GLY A 60 12.39 -18.40 -9.21
N GLN A 61 12.48 -19.62 -8.68
CA GLN A 61 11.42 -20.64 -8.85
C GLN A 61 10.09 -20.15 -8.29
N GLU A 62 10.07 -19.55 -7.09
CA GLU A 62 8.84 -19.02 -6.50
C GLU A 62 8.20 -17.92 -7.35
N ILE A 63 9.01 -17.06 -7.96
CA ILE A 63 8.50 -16.04 -8.90
C ILE A 63 7.87 -16.71 -10.11
N VAL A 64 8.54 -17.70 -10.71
CA VAL A 64 8.02 -18.39 -11.89
C VAL A 64 6.72 -19.14 -11.58
N PHE A 65 6.66 -19.88 -10.47
CA PHE A 65 5.43 -20.57 -10.06
C PHE A 65 4.28 -19.59 -9.79
N GLY A 66 4.55 -18.48 -9.10
CA GLY A 66 3.56 -17.41 -8.94
C GLY A 66 3.06 -16.85 -10.26
N LYS A 67 3.95 -16.70 -11.24
CA LYS A 67 3.60 -16.22 -12.58
C LYS A 67 2.79 -17.25 -13.37
N LEU A 68 3.11 -18.54 -13.26
CA LEU A 68 2.32 -19.61 -13.86
C LEU A 68 0.91 -19.68 -13.27
N LEU A 69 0.76 -19.47 -11.96
CA LEU A 69 -0.55 -19.32 -11.31
C LEU A 69 -1.34 -18.15 -11.91
N TRP A 70 -0.69 -17.00 -12.14
CA TRP A 70 -1.35 -15.86 -12.79
C TRP A 70 -1.77 -16.17 -14.22
N LEU A 71 -0.92 -16.84 -15.00
CA LEU A 71 -1.24 -17.25 -16.38
C LEU A 71 -2.32 -18.32 -16.46
N SER A 72 -2.66 -18.98 -15.34
CA SER A 72 -3.79 -19.94 -15.28
C SER A 72 -5.17 -19.26 -15.25
N VAL A 73 -5.23 -17.94 -15.05
CA VAL A 73 -6.48 -17.17 -15.09
C VAL A 73 -7.00 -17.12 -16.53
N LYS A 74 -8.18 -17.71 -16.77
CA LYS A 74 -8.77 -17.86 -18.11
C LYS A 74 -9.73 -16.74 -18.50
N THR A 75 -10.37 -16.12 -17.51
CA THR A 75 -11.45 -15.16 -17.73
C THR A 75 -11.03 -13.80 -17.22
N VAL A 76 -11.17 -12.79 -18.09
CA VAL A 76 -10.91 -11.39 -17.75
C VAL A 76 -12.19 -10.60 -18.04
N VAL A 77 -12.62 -9.83 -17.05
CA VAL A 77 -13.75 -8.90 -17.18
C VAL A 77 -13.23 -7.49 -17.01
N LEU A 78 -13.42 -6.64 -18.01
CA LEU A 78 -13.03 -5.23 -17.98
C LEU A 78 -14.26 -4.38 -17.67
N LEU A 79 -14.22 -3.65 -16.55
CA LEU A 79 -15.22 -2.64 -16.23
C LEU A 79 -14.80 -1.32 -16.85
N THR A 80 -15.64 -0.75 -17.72
CA THR A 80 -15.33 0.47 -18.48
C THR A 80 -16.02 1.72 -17.94
N GLN A 81 -17.06 1.56 -17.12
CA GLN A 81 -17.83 2.67 -16.58
C GLN A 81 -17.24 3.15 -15.25
N VAL A 82 -16.80 4.41 -15.21
CA VAL A 82 -16.31 5.07 -13.99
C VAL A 82 -17.49 5.57 -13.16
N MET A 83 -17.72 4.93 -12.01
CA MET A 83 -18.85 5.26 -11.13
C MET A 83 -18.51 6.27 -10.02
N ARG A 84 -17.22 6.42 -9.67
CA ARG A 84 -16.80 7.24 -8.52
C ARG A 84 -16.86 8.75 -8.81
N GLN A 85 -16.60 9.14 -10.06
CA GLN A 85 -16.64 10.52 -10.53
C GLN A 85 -17.72 10.70 -11.62
N SER A 86 -18.87 10.06 -11.46
CA SER A 86 -19.99 10.21 -12.40
C SER A 86 -20.63 11.61 -12.29
N GLY A 87 -21.33 12.04 -13.35
CA GLY A 87 -22.02 13.34 -13.40
C GLY A 87 -21.33 14.33 -14.32
N LEU A 88 -22.13 15.19 -14.97
CA LEU A 88 -21.66 16.25 -15.89
C LEU A 88 -20.70 17.21 -15.18
N GLU A 89 -20.90 17.44 -13.89
CA GLU A 89 -20.06 18.27 -13.03
C GLU A 89 -18.63 17.72 -12.85
N ASN A 90 -18.42 16.43 -13.10
CA ASN A 90 -17.14 15.75 -12.91
C ASN A 90 -16.41 15.43 -14.21
N GLU A 91 -16.98 15.70 -15.40
CA GLU A 91 -16.33 15.40 -16.68
C GLU A 91 -14.99 16.13 -16.83
N GLN A 92 -14.95 17.41 -16.45
CA GLN A 92 -13.71 18.18 -16.42
C GLN A 92 -12.71 17.62 -15.41
N PHE A 93 -13.16 17.07 -14.28
CA PHE A 93 -12.29 16.45 -13.28
C PHE A 93 -11.73 15.10 -13.76
N VAL A 94 -12.53 14.27 -14.44
CA VAL A 94 -12.07 13.02 -15.06
C VAL A 94 -11.08 13.30 -16.20
N GLY A 95 -11.36 14.33 -17.02
CA GLY A 95 -10.42 14.86 -17.99
C GLY A 95 -9.14 15.35 -17.31
N LEU A 96 -9.26 16.13 -16.23
CA LEU A 96 -8.14 16.65 -15.45
C LEU A 96 -7.32 15.54 -14.79
N LEU A 97 -7.90 14.46 -14.28
CA LEU A 97 -7.14 13.31 -13.77
C LEU A 97 -6.29 12.65 -14.86
N SER A 98 -6.74 12.72 -16.11
CA SER A 98 -5.96 12.30 -17.27
C SER A 98 -4.82 13.30 -17.59
N TRP A 99 -5.05 14.61 -17.34
CA TRP A 99 -4.10 15.71 -17.57
C TRP A 99 -3.12 16.00 -16.42
N LEU A 100 -3.48 15.73 -15.16
CA LEU A 100 -2.65 15.96 -13.95
C LEU A 100 -1.40 15.07 -13.92
N ARG A 101 -1.24 14.18 -14.90
CA ARG A 101 0.05 13.60 -15.26
C ARG A 101 1.09 14.64 -15.68
N THR A 102 0.70 15.87 -16.05
CA THR A 102 1.60 16.84 -16.71
C THR A 102 1.56 18.30 -16.19
N VAL A 103 0.73 18.67 -15.21
CA VAL A 103 0.61 20.08 -14.73
C VAL A 103 0.60 20.19 -13.20
N GLN A 104 1.30 21.19 -12.65
CA GLN A 104 1.30 21.50 -11.20
C GLN A 104 0.32 22.65 -10.84
N PRO A 105 -0.63 22.44 -9.91
CA PRO A 105 -1.52 23.49 -9.41
C PRO A 105 -0.83 24.48 -8.44
N ASN A 106 -1.44 25.66 -8.25
CA ASN A 106 -1.06 26.59 -7.17
C ASN A 106 -1.67 26.13 -5.82
N TRP A 107 -0.81 25.68 -4.91
CA TRP A 107 -1.18 25.10 -3.62
C TRP A 107 -1.53 26.13 -2.54
N SER A 108 -1.27 27.43 -2.76
CA SER A 108 -1.51 28.48 -1.77
C SER A 108 -2.96 29.02 -1.76
N ASP A 109 -3.81 28.52 -2.64
CA ASP A 109 -5.22 28.94 -2.73
C ASP A 109 -6.03 28.44 -1.52
N ALA A 110 -6.83 29.32 -0.92
CA ALA A 110 -7.64 29.06 0.27
C ALA A 110 -8.61 27.88 0.11
N LYS A 111 -9.04 27.58 -1.12
CA LYS A 111 -9.89 26.41 -1.40
C LYS A 111 -9.24 25.08 -1.02
N TRP A 112 -7.90 25.03 -0.97
CA TRP A 112 -7.16 23.81 -0.62
C TRP A 112 -6.95 23.62 0.89
N GLN A 113 -7.34 24.58 1.72
CA GLN A 113 -6.97 24.63 3.16
C GLN A 113 -7.45 23.41 3.98
N ASN A 114 -8.52 22.74 3.56
CA ASN A 114 -9.04 21.51 4.21
C ASN A 114 -9.04 20.31 3.24
N THR A 115 -8.35 20.42 2.11
CA THR A 115 -8.33 19.34 1.11
C THR A 115 -7.39 18.22 1.58
N PRO A 116 -7.79 16.94 1.47
CA PRO A 116 -6.89 15.82 1.72
C PRO A 116 -5.66 15.90 0.80
N THR A 117 -4.47 15.91 1.39
CA THR A 117 -3.20 15.98 0.65
C THR A 117 -2.54 14.60 0.65
N ILE A 118 -2.26 14.08 -0.54
CA ILE A 118 -1.51 12.84 -0.72
C ILE A 118 -0.05 13.20 -1.01
N VAL A 119 0.87 12.60 -0.27
CA VAL A 119 2.32 12.74 -0.48
C VAL A 119 2.97 11.37 -0.61
N SER A 120 4.17 11.33 -1.18
CA SER A 120 4.90 10.09 -1.46
C SER A 120 5.60 9.48 -0.25
N ASP A 121 5.88 10.27 0.79
CA ASP A 121 6.70 9.87 1.94
C ASP A 121 5.91 10.05 3.25
N ASN A 122 5.98 9.03 4.11
CA ASN A 122 5.36 9.06 5.44
C ASN A 122 5.87 10.22 6.30
N ARG A 123 7.18 10.51 6.29
CA ARG A 123 7.75 11.60 7.08
C ARG A 123 7.16 12.95 6.68
N VAL A 124 6.98 13.17 5.38
CA VAL A 124 6.35 14.40 4.87
C VAL A 124 4.87 14.43 5.24
N LYS A 125 4.17 13.29 5.13
CA LYS A 125 2.75 13.14 5.53
C LYS A 125 2.58 13.49 7.00
N ASP A 126 3.44 12.95 7.87
CA ASP A 126 3.39 13.17 9.31
C ASP A 126 3.64 14.65 9.62
N MET A 127 4.70 15.26 9.08
CA MET A 127 4.95 16.70 9.24
C MET A 127 3.77 17.58 8.79
N ILE A 128 3.13 17.24 7.67
CA ILE A 128 1.95 17.97 7.19
C ILE A 128 0.77 17.79 8.15
N ASN A 129 0.52 16.56 8.60
CA ASN A 129 -0.56 16.24 9.53
C ASN A 129 -0.40 16.99 10.85
N GLU A 130 0.81 17.01 11.43
CA GLU A 130 1.10 17.73 12.68
C GLU A 130 0.82 19.24 12.54
N ARG A 131 1.38 19.86 11.49
CA ARG A 131 1.17 21.30 11.22
C ARG A 131 -0.29 21.63 10.96
N SER A 132 -0.97 20.81 10.17
CA SER A 132 -2.38 21.01 9.79
C SER A 132 -3.28 20.85 11.00
N THR A 133 -3.01 19.86 11.86
CA THR A 133 -3.75 19.62 13.09
C THR A 133 -3.60 20.78 14.08
N ALA A 134 -2.37 21.26 14.30
CA ALA A 134 -2.12 22.42 15.16
C ALA A 134 -2.75 23.71 14.62
N ALA A 135 -2.73 23.93 13.31
CA ALA A 135 -3.40 25.06 12.67
C ALA A 135 -4.92 24.97 12.80
N PHE A 136 -5.50 23.78 12.61
CA PHE A 136 -6.93 23.53 12.77
C PHE A 136 -7.41 23.76 14.20
N ALA A 137 -6.69 23.25 15.20
CA ALA A 137 -6.99 23.45 16.62
C ALA A 137 -7.03 24.95 16.97
N ARG A 138 -5.99 25.70 16.56
CA ARG A 138 -5.93 27.16 16.75
C ARG A 138 -7.09 27.89 16.09
N ARG A 139 -7.42 27.54 14.84
CA ARG A 139 -8.50 28.19 14.09
C ARG A 139 -9.89 27.90 14.67
N THR A 140 -10.10 26.72 15.24
CA THR A 140 -11.40 26.27 15.75
C THR A 140 -11.58 26.43 17.25
N GLY A 141 -10.53 26.85 17.97
CA GLY A 141 -10.53 26.94 19.43
C GLY A 141 -10.65 25.58 20.13
N LYS A 142 -10.42 24.47 19.41
CA LYS A 142 -10.52 23.12 19.97
C LYS A 142 -9.20 22.70 20.63
N PRO A 143 -9.25 21.96 21.75
CA PRO A 143 -8.04 21.39 22.35
C PRO A 143 -7.42 20.33 21.44
N LEU A 144 -6.08 20.27 21.43
CA LEU A 144 -5.30 19.25 20.76
C LEU A 144 -4.70 18.30 21.81
N TYR A 145 -5.03 17.02 21.70
CA TYR A 145 -4.50 15.97 22.58
C TYR A 145 -3.46 15.13 21.84
N TRP A 146 -2.34 14.84 22.50
CA TRP A 146 -1.32 13.93 22.03
C TRP A 146 -1.33 12.69 22.91
N TYR A 147 -1.32 11.52 22.27
CA TYR A 147 -1.22 10.23 22.92
C TYR A 147 0.11 9.62 22.52
N TYR A 148 0.83 9.06 23.49
CA TYR A 148 2.08 8.34 23.27
C TYR A 148 1.99 6.96 23.92
N ALA A 149 2.66 5.98 23.32
CA ALA A 149 2.84 4.67 23.92
C ALA A 149 4.10 4.69 24.81
N SER A 150 4.05 3.98 25.93
CA SER A 150 5.22 3.78 26.79
C SER A 150 5.61 2.31 26.75
N ASP A 151 6.80 2.03 26.21
CA ASP A 151 7.29 0.66 26.10
C ASP A 151 7.68 0.11 27.47
N THR A 152 7.25 -1.14 27.72
CA THR A 152 7.57 -1.85 28.96
C THR A 152 8.21 -3.20 28.65
N ARG A 153 9.16 -3.62 29.50
CA ARG A 153 9.75 -4.96 29.47
C ARG A 153 9.53 -5.62 30.82
N GLY A 154 8.73 -6.69 30.85
CA GLY A 154 8.34 -7.36 32.10
C GLY A 154 7.56 -6.43 33.05
N GLY A 155 6.70 -5.56 32.50
CA GLY A 155 5.89 -4.61 33.27
C GLY A 155 6.67 -3.39 33.82
N LYS A 156 7.97 -3.28 33.55
CA LYS A 156 8.78 -2.12 33.92
C LYS A 156 8.99 -1.21 32.71
N PRO A 157 8.84 0.12 32.84
CA PRO A 157 9.16 1.06 31.78
C PRO A 157 10.60 0.88 31.31
N VAL A 158 10.81 0.88 30.00
CA VAL A 158 12.15 0.90 29.42
C VAL A 158 12.68 2.31 29.58
N ASN A 159 13.59 2.56 30.54
CA ASN A 159 14.16 3.89 30.83
C ASN A 159 15.54 4.13 30.21
N ASP A 160 16.07 3.15 29.49
CA ASP A 160 17.36 3.27 28.83
C ASP A 160 17.23 4.25 27.65
N ILE A 161 17.78 5.46 27.83
CA ILE A 161 17.71 6.56 26.85
C ILE A 161 18.37 6.16 25.53
N SER A 162 19.42 5.34 25.57
CA SER A 162 20.12 4.89 24.36
C SER A 162 19.24 3.92 23.57
N LEU A 163 18.54 3.03 24.28
CA LEU A 163 17.59 2.09 23.69
C LEU A 163 16.32 2.80 23.19
N GLN A 164 15.77 3.75 23.97
CA GLN A 164 14.64 4.57 23.55
C GLN A 164 14.99 5.35 22.28
N SER A 165 16.10 6.09 22.27
CA SER A 165 16.57 6.85 21.10
C SER A 165 16.79 5.93 19.89
N PHE A 166 17.32 4.73 20.11
CA PHE A 166 17.51 3.76 19.04
C PHE A 166 16.16 3.28 18.46
N LEU A 167 15.20 2.96 19.31
CA LEU A 167 13.86 2.51 18.90
C LEU A 167 13.02 3.63 18.27
N GLU A 168 13.12 4.87 18.76
CA GLU A 168 12.44 6.03 18.18
C GLU A 168 12.94 6.35 16.77
N ASN A 169 14.22 6.07 16.49
CA ASN A 169 14.81 6.23 15.16
C ASN A 169 14.57 5.02 14.25
N MET A 170 13.95 3.94 14.75
CA MET A 170 13.55 2.81 13.94
C MET A 170 12.23 3.09 13.22
N ASP A 171 12.29 3.31 11.91
CA ASP A 171 11.10 3.40 11.09
C ASP A 171 10.60 2.00 10.65
N SER A 172 9.31 1.94 10.26
CA SER A 172 8.67 0.72 9.74
C SER A 172 9.36 0.12 8.50
N GLY A 173 10.16 0.91 7.78
CA GLY A 173 10.98 0.48 6.65
C GLY A 173 12.26 -0.27 7.06
N GLN A 174 12.81 0.03 8.24
CA GLN A 174 13.98 -0.64 8.81
C GLN A 174 13.62 -1.91 9.59
N THR A 175 12.51 -1.90 10.32
CA THR A 175 12.15 -3.02 11.21
C THR A 175 11.43 -4.17 10.50
N ASN A 176 11.01 -4.00 9.23
CA ASN A 176 10.13 -4.93 8.50
C ASN A 176 8.86 -5.33 9.29
N GLN A 177 8.54 -4.62 10.36
CA GLN A 177 7.35 -4.80 11.17
C GLN A 177 6.50 -3.54 11.08
N ARG A 178 5.19 -3.73 11.10
CA ARG A 178 4.23 -2.64 11.24
C ARG A 178 4.30 -2.17 12.68
N LEU A 179 5.26 -1.31 12.99
CA LEU A 179 5.13 -0.43 14.15
C LEU A 179 3.95 0.47 13.81
N GLY A 180 2.85 0.25 14.53
CA GLY A 180 1.59 1.00 14.38
C GLY A 180 1.74 2.43 14.83
#